data_AF-A0A2P6S893-F1
#
_entry.id   AF-A0A2P6S893-F1
#
_cell.length_a   1.000
_cell.length_b   1.000
_cell.length_c   1.000
_cell.angle_alpha   90.00
_cell.angle_beta   90.00
_cell.angle_gamma   90.00
#
_symmetry.space_group_name_H-M   'P 1'
#
loop_
_entity.id
_entity.type
_entity.pdbx_description
1 polymer ?
#
loop_
_entity_poly.entity_id
_entity_poly.type
_entity_poly.pdbx_seq_one_letter_code
_entity_poly.pdbx_strand_id
1 'polypeptide(L)'
;MWYYKKLVPDQTIVWVANRVQPVSDRFSSELRISDGNLVLFNESKTPIWSTEVSSSSASSIHVVLLDNGNLVLRAGSLPLWQSFDQPTHAFLLLKYK
;
A
#
# COMPACT_ATOMS: atom_id res chain seq x y z
N MET A 1 -3.01 5.61 3.16
CA MET A 1 -1.89 6.39 3.73
C MET A 1 -2.29 7.85 3.83
N TRP A 2 -1.88 8.55 4.88
CA TRP A 2 -2.20 9.96 5.14
C TRP A 2 -1.08 10.62 5.94
N TYR A 3 -1.07 11.95 6.00
CA TYR A 3 -0.09 12.69 6.81
C TYR A 3 -0.37 12.51 8.32
N TYR A 4 0.63 12.03 9.07
CA TYR A 4 0.49 11.86 10.52
C TYR A 4 0.57 13.20 11.30
N LYS A 5 1.14 14.25 10.69
CA LYS A 5 1.43 15.52 11.38
C LYS A 5 0.13 16.23 11.74
N LYS A 6 0.00 16.57 13.03
CA LYS A 6 -1.11 17.31 13.65
C LYS A 6 -1.40 18.71 13.07
N LEU A 7 -0.54 19.20 12.17
CA LEU A 7 -0.68 20.50 11.50
C LEU A 7 -1.60 20.44 10.28
N VAL A 8 -2.00 19.25 9.83
CA VAL A 8 -3.03 19.09 8.81
C VAL A 8 -4.36 18.90 9.54
N PRO A 9 -5.29 19.88 9.51
CA PRO A 9 -6.53 19.84 10.30
C PRO A 9 -7.42 18.66 9.93
N ASP A 10 -7.35 18.25 8.66
CA ASP A 10 -8.10 17.14 8.09
C ASP A 10 -7.17 16.03 7.65
N GLN A 11 -7.61 14.79 7.85
CA GLN A 11 -6.88 13.59 7.42
C GLN A 11 -6.77 13.56 5.88
N THR A 12 -5.69 14.12 5.35
CA THR A 12 -5.45 14.17 3.90
C THR A 12 -4.94 12.82 3.43
N ILE A 13 -5.78 12.10 2.69
CA ILE A 13 -5.46 10.80 2.10
C ILE A 13 -4.56 11.01 0.87
N VAL A 14 -3.37 10.42 0.88
CA VAL A 14 -2.39 10.53 -0.22
C VAL A 14 -2.28 9.27 -1.05
N TRP A 15 -2.72 8.12 -0.53
CA TRP A 15 -2.71 6.85 -1.26
C TRP A 15 -3.72 5.86 -0.68
N VAL A 16 -4.37 5.08 -1.54
CA VAL A 16 -5.34 4.03 -1.16
C VAL A 16 -5.14 2.83 -2.07
N ALA A 17 -4.93 1.64 -1.48
CA ALA A 17 -4.71 0.39 -2.21
C ALA A 17 -5.95 -0.04 -2.99
N ASN A 18 -7.06 -0.23 -2.28
CA ASN A 18 -8.26 -0.91 -2.75
C ASN A 18 -9.37 0.07 -3.14
N ARG A 19 -9.05 1.10 -3.93
CA ARG A 19 -10.05 2.12 -4.36
C ARG A 19 -11.20 1.53 -5.18
N VAL A 20 -10.92 0.48 -5.96
CA VAL A 20 -11.90 -0.18 -6.83
C VAL A 20 -12.84 -1.07 -6.01
N GLN A 21 -12.30 -1.75 -4.99
CA GLN A 21 -13.06 -2.69 -4.17
C GLN A 21 -12.81 -2.42 -2.68
N PRO A 22 -13.65 -1.58 -2.04
CA PRO A 22 -13.59 -1.34 -0.61
C PRO A 22 -13.89 -2.60 0.21
N VAL A 23 -13.39 -2.64 1.45
CA VAL A 23 -13.79 -3.65 2.44
C VAL A 23 -15.04 -3.19 3.17
N SER A 24 -15.88 -4.14 3.59
CA SER A 24 -17.10 -3.84 4.36
C SER A 24 -16.80 -3.75 5.86
N ASP A 25 -15.94 -4.63 6.36
CA ASP A 25 -15.52 -4.67 7.75
C ASP A 25 -13.99 -4.63 7.88
N ARG A 26 -13.48 -3.49 8.34
CA ARG A 26 -12.05 -3.26 8.54
C ARG A 26 -11.43 -4.10 9.67
N PHE A 27 -12.24 -4.63 10.59
CA PHE A 27 -11.75 -5.37 11.75
C PHE A 27 -11.53 -6.86 11.45
N SER A 28 -12.28 -7.42 10.51
CA SER A 28 -12.10 -8.80 10.02
C SER A 28 -11.23 -8.90 8.75
N SER A 29 -11.11 -7.80 8.01
CA SER A 29 -10.19 -7.66 6.88
C SER A 29 -8.73 -7.69 7.30
N GLU A 30 -7.85 -8.11 6.40
CA GLU A 30 -6.45 -8.36 6.72
C GLU A 30 -5.52 -7.97 5.56
N LEU A 31 -4.47 -7.22 5.87
CA LEU A 31 -3.38 -6.92 4.94
C LEU A 31 -2.15 -7.72 5.37
N ARG A 32 -1.72 -8.68 4.55
CA ARG A 32 -0.58 -9.54 4.85
C ARG A 32 0.21 -9.91 3.61
N ILE A 33 1.40 -10.47 3.83
CA ILE A 33 2.18 -11.09 2.75
C ILE A 33 1.59 -12.48 2.47
N SER A 34 1.33 -12.77 1.19
CA SER A 34 0.93 -14.09 0.68
C SER A 34 1.59 -14.30 -0.67
N ASP A 35 2.24 -15.45 -0.87
CA ASP A 35 2.82 -15.85 -2.16
C ASP A 35 3.71 -14.77 -2.80
N GLY A 36 4.55 -14.15 -1.96
CA GLY A 36 5.50 -13.11 -2.37
C GLY A 36 4.87 -11.74 -2.66
N ASN A 37 3.57 -11.58 -2.45
CA ASN A 37 2.84 -10.33 -2.68
C ASN A 37 2.30 -9.75 -1.38
N LEU A 38 2.09 -8.43 -1.36
CA LEU A 38 1.26 -7.79 -0.34
C LEU A 38 -0.19 -7.86 -0.80
N VAL A 39 -1.04 -8.52 -0.02
CA VAL A 39 -2.42 -8.85 -0.40
C VAL A 39 -3.39 -8.34 0.66
N LEU A 40 -4.45 -7.65 0.21
CA LEU A 40 -5.58 -7.29 1.05
C LEU A 40 -6.68 -8.34 0.89
N PHE A 41 -7.04 -8.97 1.99
CA PHE A 41 -8.16 -9.88 2.11
C PHE A 41 -9.34 -9.17 2.77
N ASN A 42 -10.54 -9.37 2.22
CA ASN A 42 -11.77 -8.88 2.82
C ASN A 42 -12.21 -9.72 4.03
N GLU A 43 -13.37 -9.38 4.59
CA GLU A 43 -14.00 -10.06 5.74
C GLU A 43 -14.22 -11.57 5.54
N SER A 44 -14.39 -12.01 4.30
CA SER A 44 -14.57 -13.42 3.91
C SER A 44 -13.26 -14.11 3.53
N LYS A 45 -12.12 -13.50 3.87
CA LYS A 45 -10.76 -13.97 3.51
C LYS A 45 -10.56 -14.15 2.00
N THR A 46 -11.30 -13.39 1.20
CA THR A 46 -11.15 -13.33 -0.27
C THR A 46 -10.17 -12.21 -0.62
N PRO A 47 -9.15 -12.45 -1.47
CA PRO A 47 -8.24 -11.40 -1.91
C PRO A 47 -8.99 -10.41 -2.81
N ILE A 48 -8.88 -9.12 -2.50
CA ILE A 48 -9.56 -8.03 -3.22
C ILE A 48 -8.59 -6.98 -3.79
N TRP A 49 -7.31 -7.05 -3.42
CA TRP A 49 -6.25 -6.22 -3.97
C TRP A 49 -4.90 -6.90 -3.72
N SER A 50 -3.95 -6.77 -4.65
CA SER A 50 -2.58 -7.22 -4.45
C SER A 50 -1.57 -6.35 -5.22
N THR A 51 -0.29 -6.49 -4.91
CA THR A 51 0.81 -5.83 -5.63
C THR A 51 1.10 -6.40 -7.02
N GLU A 52 0.51 -7.56 -7.38
CA GLU A 52 0.63 -8.23 -8.69
C GLU A 52 2.08 -8.43 -9.19
N VAL A 53 3.01 -8.61 -8.26
CA VAL A 53 4.40 -8.94 -8.59
C VAL A 53 4.46 -10.39 -9.06
N SER A 54 5.15 -10.62 -10.18
CA SER A 54 5.47 -11.97 -10.64
C SER A 54 6.19 -12.73 -9.53
N SER A 55 5.74 -13.96 -9.22
CA SER A 55 6.22 -14.72 -8.07
C SER A 55 7.74 -14.74 -7.99
N SER A 56 8.30 -13.99 -7.05
CA SER A 56 9.73 -14.06 -6.78
C SER A 56 9.98 -15.26 -5.88
N SER A 57 10.83 -16.19 -6.31
CA SER A 57 11.38 -17.28 -5.49
C SER A 57 12.31 -16.78 -4.36
N ALA A 58 12.17 -15.52 -3.96
CA ALA A 58 12.99 -14.89 -2.95
C ALA A 58 12.57 -15.36 -1.57
N SER A 59 13.53 -15.91 -0.82
CA SER A 59 13.33 -16.53 0.49
C SER A 59 12.98 -15.56 1.61
N SER A 60 13.06 -14.24 1.39
CA SER A 60 12.70 -13.23 2.39
C SER A 60 12.07 -11.99 1.77
N ILE A 61 10.75 -11.89 1.87
CA ILE A 61 9.95 -10.76 1.40
C ILE A 61 9.54 -9.89 2.58
N HIS A 62 9.72 -8.59 2.44
CA HIS A 62 9.34 -7.60 3.45
C HIS A 62 8.54 -6.47 2.83
N VAL A 63 7.63 -5.91 3.61
CA VAL A 63 6.96 -4.65 3.31
C VAL A 63 7.51 -3.59 4.25
N VAL A 64 7.95 -2.46 3.69
CA VAL A 64 8.55 -1.36 4.45
C VAL A 64 7.90 -0.06 4.03
N LEU A 65 7.44 0.72 5.01
CA LEU A 65 7.08 2.12 4.80
C LEU A 65 8.32 2.97 5.05
N LEU A 66 8.83 3.61 4.01
CA LEU A 66 10.00 4.50 4.07
C LEU A 66 9.60 5.88 4.65
N ASP A 67 10.58 6.61 5.18
CA ASP A 67 10.39 7.94 5.78
C ASP A 67 9.84 8.99 4.80
N ASN A 68 10.07 8.79 3.50
CA ASN A 68 9.51 9.62 2.43
C ASN A 68 8.05 9.29 2.11
N GLY A 69 7.44 8.33 2.82
CA GLY A 69 6.07 7.89 2.60
C GLY A 69 5.89 6.90 1.46
N ASN A 70 6.96 6.31 0.92
CA ASN A 70 6.84 5.24 -0.07
C ASN A 70 6.69 3.88 0.64
N LEU A 71 5.59 3.18 0.36
CA LEU A 71 5.40 1.79 0.77
C LEU A 71 6.04 0.87 -0.29
N VAL A 72 7.01 0.06 0.13
CA VAL A 72 7.81 -0.79 -0.75
C VAL A 72 7.71 -2.25 -0.33
N LEU A 73 7.39 -3.11 -1.30
CA LEU A 73 7.56 -4.56 -1.18
C LEU A 73 8.95 -4.90 -1.73
N ARG A 74 9.79 -5.59 -0.96
CA ARG A 74 11.18 -5.89 -1.36
C ARG A 74 11.63 -7.30 -0.98
N ALA A 75 12.52 -7.84 -1.81
CA ALA A 75 13.30 -9.05 -1.55
C ALA A 75 14.72 -8.66 -1.13
N GLY A 76 15.03 -8.72 0.17
CA GLY A 76 16.28 -8.16 0.69
C GLY A 76 16.38 -6.66 0.39
N SER A 77 17.35 -6.26 -0.42
CA SER A 77 17.54 -4.87 -0.88
C SER A 77 16.84 -4.55 -2.21
N LEU A 78 16.32 -5.55 -2.92
CA LEU A 78 15.70 -5.38 -4.24
C LEU A 78 14.23 -4.95 -4.09
N PRO A 79 13.85 -3.72 -4.51
CA PRO A 79 12.44 -3.34 -4.58
C PRO A 79 11.73 -4.14 -5.67
N LEU A 80 10.59 -4.73 -5.33
CA LEU A 80 9.74 -5.50 -6.24
C LEU A 80 8.49 -4.73 -6.65
N TRP A 81 7.97 -3.89 -5.75
CA TRP A 81 6.82 -3.02 -6.00
C TRP A 81 6.90 -1.78 -5.10
N GLN A 82 6.40 -0.65 -5.58
CA GLN A 82 6.39 0.61 -4.83
C GLN A 82 5.06 1.35 -5.02
N SER A 83 4.56 1.95 -3.95
CA SER A 83 3.35 2.78 -3.99
C SER A 83 3.47 4.00 -4.90
N PHE A 84 4.68 4.55 -5.06
CA PHE A 84 4.92 5.72 -5.92
C PHE A 84 4.80 5.41 -7.41
N ASP A 85 5.05 4.15 -7.79
CA ASP A 85 4.88 3.65 -9.17
C ASP A 85 3.41 3.35 -9.49
N GLN A 86 2.54 3.38 -8.48
CA GLN A 86 1.09 3.22 -8.58
C GLN A 86 0.38 4.50 -8.13
N PRO A 87 0.53 5.62 -8.88
CA PRO A 87 -0.03 6.90 -8.49
C PRO A 87 -1.56 6.80 -8.50
N THR A 88 -2.13 6.64 -7.32
CA THR A 88 -3.56 6.77 -7.13
C THR A 88 -3.85 8.24 -6.90
N HIS A 89 -4.33 8.98 -7.92
CA HIS A 89 -4.64 10.43 -7.89
C HIS A 89 -4.45 11.10 -6.51
N ALA A 90 -3.21 11.47 -6.25
CA ALA A 90 -2.79 12.52 -5.35
C ALA A 90 -1.69 13.30 -6.10
N PHE A 91 -1.96 13.64 -7.36
CA PHE A 91 -1.47 14.89 -7.92
C PHE A 91 -2.18 16.05 -7.19
N LEU A 92 -1.98 16.19 -5.89
CA LEU A 92 -2.17 17.45 -5.22
C LEU A 92 -0.83 18.19 -5.34
N LEU A 93 -0.74 18.87 -6.48
CA LEU A 93 0.03 20.09 -6.72
C LEU A 93 0.72 20.62 -5.46
N LEU A 94 2.01 20.31 -5.30
CA LEU A 94 2.95 21.31 -4.80
C LEU A 94 3.22 22.31 -5.94
N LYS A 95 2.15 22.99 -6.37
CA LYS A 95 2.21 24.32 -6.98
C LYS A 95 1.51 25.27 -6.02
N TYR A 96 2.13 25.52 -4.88
CA TYR A 96 1.92 26.78 -4.17
C TYR A 96 3.31 27.33 -3.84
N LYS A 97 3.70 28.27 -4.71
CA LYS A 97 4.74 29.32 -4.63
C LYS A 97 6.00 29.03 -3.84
#